data_AF-G4ZJY2-F1
#
_entry.id   AF-G4ZJY2-F1
#
_cell.length_a   1.000
_cell.length_b   1.000
_cell.length_c   1.000
_cell.angle_alpha   90.00
_cell.angle_beta   90.00
_cell.angle_gamma   90.00
#
_symmetry.space_group_name_H-M   'P 1'
#
loop_
_entity.id
_entity.type
_entity.pdbx_description
1 polymer ?
#
loop_
_entity_poly.entity_id
_entity_poly.type
_entity_poly.pdbx_seq_one_letter_code
_entity_poly.pdbx_strand_id
1 'polypeptide(L)'
;MYGLLTTVANLASPFAATLTKTVDNALWDLSNERVKVDDYAVRRDITEAVLLMYGMSALSWLFLFLLPRQKQEIQELKRSGGSSARLGALTVGYLCFALV
;
A
#
# COMPACT_ATOMS: atom_id res chain seq x y z
N MET A 1 -9.92 12.76 0.77
CA MET A 1 -8.94 12.07 -0.13
C MET A 1 -8.25 10.88 0.55
N TYR A 2 -7.80 11.01 1.80
CA TYR A 2 -7.18 9.91 2.56
C TYR A 2 -8.06 8.65 2.70
N GLY A 3 -9.38 8.79 2.77
CA GLY A 3 -10.31 7.64 2.88
C GLY A 3 -10.24 6.68 1.68
N LEU A 4 -10.25 7.21 0.45
CA LEU A 4 -10.16 6.38 -0.77
C LEU A 4 -8.78 5.71 -0.90
N LEU A 5 -7.72 6.45 -0.60
CA LEU A 5 -6.37 5.91 -0.65
C LEU A 5 -6.20 4.78 0.38
N THR A 6 -6.74 4.95 1.59
CA THR A 6 -6.67 3.93 2.65
C THR A 6 -7.51 2.71 2.31
N THR A 7 -8.71 2.87 1.72
CA THR A 7 -9.54 1.72 1.34
C THR A 7 -8.91 0.93 0.20
N VAL A 8 -8.34 1.60 -0.81
CA VAL A 8 -7.60 0.94 -1.88
C VAL A 8 -6.37 0.21 -1.34
N ALA A 9 -5.59 0.83 -0.44
CA ALA A 9 -4.42 0.19 0.17
C ALA A 9 -4.79 -1.04 1.01
N ASN A 10 -5.84 -0.94 1.83
CA ASN A 10 -6.31 -2.04 2.67
C ASN A 10 -6.90 -3.20 1.86
N LEU A 11 -7.42 -2.94 0.65
CA LEU A 11 -7.91 -3.97 -0.26
C LEU A 11 -6.78 -4.57 -1.12
N ALA A 12 -5.82 -3.77 -1.54
CA ALA A 12 -4.72 -4.20 -2.39
C ALA A 12 -3.82 -5.24 -1.70
N SER A 13 -3.56 -5.07 -0.40
CA SER A 13 -2.72 -5.99 0.38
C SER A 13 -3.23 -7.44 0.39
N PRO A 14 -4.47 -7.74 0.83
CA PRO A 14 -4.98 -9.11 0.81
C PRO A 14 -5.09 -9.66 -0.62
N PHE A 15 -5.43 -8.81 -1.60
CA PHE A 15 -5.51 -9.22 -3.00
C PHE A 15 -4.14 -9.64 -3.56
N ALA A 16 -3.09 -8.85 -3.28
CA ALA A 16 -1.72 -9.20 -3.65
C ALA A 16 -1.29 -10.54 -3.02
N ALA A 17 -1.55 -10.74 -1.73
CA ALA A 17 -1.23 -11.98 -1.04
C ALA A 17 -1.96 -13.20 -1.63
N THR A 18 -3.23 -13.05 -2.03
CA THR A 18 -3.96 -14.13 -2.70
C THR A 18 -3.41 -14.46 -4.08
N LEU A 19 -3.10 -13.43 -4.88
CA LEU A 19 -2.53 -13.62 -6.21
C LEU A 19 -1.16 -14.30 -6.14
N THR A 20 -0.28 -13.83 -5.24
CA THR A 20 1.03 -14.45 -5.02
C THR A 20 0.88 -15.92 -4.69
N LYS A 21 -0.01 -16.28 -3.75
CA LYS A 21 -0.28 -17.70 -3.43
C LYS A 21 -0.80 -18.50 -4.62
N THR A 22 -1.71 -17.94 -5.42
CA THR A 22 -2.26 -18.64 -6.59
C THR A 22 -1.17 -18.90 -7.63
N VAL A 23 -0.33 -17.90 -7.89
CA VAL A 23 0.80 -18.00 -8.84
C VAL A 23 1.84 -18.99 -8.31
N ASP A 24 2.27 -18.85 -7.06
CA ASP A 24 3.28 -19.71 -6.46
C ASP A 24 2.84 -21.18 -6.40
N ASN A 25 1.57 -21.43 -6.11
CA ASN A 25 1.02 -22.79 -6.14
C ASN A 25 0.93 -23.34 -7.58
N ALA A 26 0.51 -22.51 -8.55
CA ALA A 26 0.37 -22.94 -9.95
C ALA A 26 1.72 -23.25 -10.62
N LEU A 27 2.78 -22.49 -10.33
CA LEU A 27 4.07 -22.65 -10.97
C LEU A 27 5.00 -23.63 -10.24
N TRP A 28 5.01 -23.61 -8.90
CA TRP A 28 6.03 -24.31 -8.12
C TRP A 28 5.46 -25.20 -6.99
N ASP A 29 4.13 -25.26 -6.82
CA ASP A 29 3.45 -25.96 -5.71
C ASP A 29 4.14 -25.68 -4.35
N LEU A 30 4.31 -24.38 -4.08
CA LEU A 30 4.99 -23.90 -2.88
C LEU A 30 4.05 -24.00 -1.67
N SER A 31 3.87 -25.22 -1.15
CA SER A 31 3.09 -25.49 0.05
C SER A 31 3.91 -25.26 1.33
N ASN A 32 3.25 -24.82 2.40
CA ASN A 32 3.87 -24.64 3.73
C ASN A 32 4.55 -25.92 4.24
N GLU A 33 4.04 -27.09 3.89
CA GLU A 33 4.63 -28.37 4.28
C GLU A 33 5.94 -28.62 3.53
N ARG A 34 5.98 -28.30 2.23
CA ARG A 34 7.18 -28.45 1.40
C ARG A 34 8.29 -27.48 1.78
N VAL A 35 7.94 -26.24 2.11
CA VAL A 35 8.90 -25.22 2.56
C VAL A 35 9.61 -25.65 3.85
N LYS A 36 8.96 -26.42 4.71
CA LYS A 36 9.55 -26.92 5.97
C LYS A 36 10.53 -28.09 5.78
N VAL A 37 10.41 -28.83 4.69
CA VAL A 37 11.31 -29.96 4.38
C VAL A 37 12.71 -29.45 3.95
N ASP A 38 12.80 -28.17 3.56
CA ASP A 38 14.04 -27.44 3.22
C ASP A 38 14.99 -28.22 2.28
N ASP A 39 14.44 -28.69 1.17
CA ASP A 39 15.20 -29.40 0.12
C ASP A 39 15.83 -28.42 -0.88
N TYR A 40 16.88 -28.84 -1.59
CA TYR A 40 17.56 -28.02 -2.59
C TYR A 40 16.61 -27.58 -3.72
N ALA A 41 15.68 -28.47 -4.11
CA ALA A 41 14.65 -28.15 -5.09
C ALA A 41 13.75 -26.99 -4.61
N VAL A 42 13.31 -27.04 -3.35
CA VAL A 42 12.48 -26.00 -2.74
C VAL A 42 13.20 -24.65 -2.70
N ARG A 43 14.50 -24.65 -2.40
CA ARG A 43 15.31 -23.42 -2.39
C ARG A 43 15.42 -22.79 -3.78
N ARG A 44 15.55 -23.61 -4.84
CA ARG A 44 15.54 -23.11 -6.23
C ARG A 44 14.18 -22.51 -6.58
N ASP A 45 13.11 -23.22 -6.25
CA ASP A 45 11.73 -22.79 -6.55
C ASP A 45 11.38 -21.47 -5.83
N ILE A 46 11.82 -21.30 -4.57
CA ILE A 46 11.70 -20.02 -3.83
C ILE A 46 12.50 -18.91 -4.53
N THR A 47 13.71 -19.22 -5.02
CA THR A 47 14.55 -18.24 -5.72
C THR A 47 13.88 -17.74 -6.99
N GLU A 48 13.25 -18.63 -7.76
CA GLU A 48 12.48 -18.28 -8.96
C GLU A 48 11.24 -17.44 -8.63
N ALA A 49 10.52 -17.76 -7.55
CA ALA A 49 9.40 -16.96 -7.07
C ALA A 49 9.83 -15.54 -6.67
N VAL A 50 10.98 -15.39 -5.99
CA VAL A 50 11.54 -14.07 -5.63
C VAL A 50 11.95 -13.28 -6.88
N LEU A 51 12.53 -13.93 -7.90
CA LEU A 51 12.83 -13.28 -9.17
C LEU A 51 11.56 -12.77 -9.86
N LEU A 52 10.47 -13.54 -9.83
CA LEU A 52 9.17 -13.11 -10.35
C LEU A 52 8.62 -11.90 -9.57
N MET A 53 8.73 -11.90 -8.24
CA MET A 53 8.33 -10.75 -7.40
C MET A 53 9.08 -9.48 -7.81
N TYR A 54 10.39 -9.57 -8.04
CA TYR A 54 11.18 -8.44 -8.55
C TYR A 54 10.76 -8.02 -9.97
N GLY A 55 10.41 -8.98 -10.84
CA GLY A 55 9.85 -8.70 -12.16
C GLY A 55 8.55 -7.91 -12.10
N MET A 56 7.63 -8.27 -11.21
CA MET A 56 6.39 -7.52 -10.96
C MET A 56 6.65 -6.14 -10.34
N SER A 57 7.67 -6.02 -9.49
CA SER A 57 8.08 -4.73 -8.94
C SER A 57 8.61 -3.80 -10.02
N ALA A 58 9.39 -4.31 -10.99
CA ALA A 58 9.83 -3.54 -12.15
C ALA A 58 8.66 -3.16 -13.07
N LEU A 59 7.67 -4.06 -13.24
CA LEU A 59 6.45 -3.78 -14.01
C LEU A 59 5.67 -2.60 -13.43
N SER A 60 5.70 -2.41 -12.10
CA SER A 60 5.06 -1.26 -11.44
C SER A 60 5.58 0.09 -11.96
N TRP A 61 6.83 0.15 -12.43
CA TRP A 61 7.41 1.38 -12.96
C TRP A 61 6.75 1.81 -14.28
N LEU A 62 6.12 0.89 -15.04
CA LEU A 62 5.33 1.26 -16.22
C LEU A 62 4.12 2.14 -15.85
N PHE A 63 3.56 1.94 -14.66
CA PHE A 63 2.42 2.72 -14.17
C PHE A 63 2.85 4.07 -13.58
N LEU A 64 4.15 4.37 -13.49
CA LEU A 64 4.64 5.63 -12.96
C LEU A 64 4.24 6.83 -13.84
N PHE A 65 4.04 6.62 -15.15
CA PHE A 65 3.48 7.64 -16.04
C PHE A 65 2.01 7.99 -15.72
N LEU A 66 1.24 7.04 -15.18
CA LEU A 66 -0.17 7.24 -14.83
C LEU A 66 -0.35 8.01 -13.52
N LEU A 67 0.72 8.17 -12.71
CA LEU A 67 0.63 8.86 -11.44
C LEU A 67 0.30 10.35 -11.69
N PRO A 68 -0.87 10.84 -11.23
CA PRO A 68 -1.29 12.21 -11.50
C PRO A 68 -0.29 13.19 -10.87
N ARG A 69 0.01 14.30 -11.56
CA ARG A 69 0.99 15.32 -11.16
C ARG A 69 0.56 16.17 -9.93
N GLN A 70 -0.13 15.58 -8.97
CA GLN A 70 -0.65 16.22 -7.74
C GLN A 70 0.44 16.81 -6.83
N LYS A 71 1.73 16.66 -7.18
CA LYS A 71 2.85 17.28 -6.45
C LYS A 71 2.69 18.80 -6.34
N GLN A 72 2.20 19.50 -7.37
CA GLN A 72 2.06 20.96 -7.33
C GLN A 72 0.89 21.42 -6.46
N GLU A 73 -0.30 20.83 -6.62
CA GLU A 73 -1.49 21.17 -5.85
C GLU A 73 -1.33 20.85 -4.34
N ILE A 74 -0.64 19.75 -4.00
CA ILE A 74 -0.32 19.43 -2.60
C ILE A 74 0.72 20.39 -2.02
N GLN A 75 1.72 20.82 -2.82
CA GLN A 75 2.70 21.81 -2.36
C GLN A 75 2.05 23.18 -2.14
N GLU A 76 1.12 23.56 -3.02
CA GLU A 76 0.32 24.78 -2.90
C GLU A 76 -0.61 24.71 -1.70
N LEU A 77 -1.37 23.62 -1.50
CA LEU A 77 -2.16 23.40 -0.29
C LEU A 77 -1.30 23.37 0.99
N LYS A 78 -0.07 22.86 0.94
CA LYS A 78 0.87 22.92 2.07
C LYS A 78 1.35 24.35 2.36
N ARG A 79 1.45 25.19 1.32
CA ARG A 79 1.93 26.57 1.39
C ARG A 79 0.81 27.58 1.68
N SER A 80 -0.40 27.31 1.21
CA SER A 80 -1.61 28.14 1.33
C SER A 80 -2.60 27.61 2.36
N GLY A 81 -2.36 26.42 2.93
CA GLY A 81 -3.11 25.79 4.01
C GLY A 81 -2.95 26.56 5.31
N GLY A 82 -3.48 27.79 5.32
CA GLY A 82 -3.55 28.65 6.47
C GLY A 82 -4.41 28.00 7.54
N SER A 83 -3.83 27.82 8.72
CA SER A 83 -4.58 27.60 9.95
C SER A 83 -5.44 28.83 10.22
N SER A 84 -6.75 28.71 10.06
CA SER A 84 -7.69 29.75 10.45
C SER A 84 -7.84 29.74 11.98
N ALA A 85 -7.06 30.59 12.66
CA ALA A 85 -7.10 30.75 14.12
C ALA A 85 -8.53 30.98 14.67
N ARG A 86 -9.40 31.60 13.87
CA ARG A 86 -10.81 31.84 14.23
C ARG A 86 -11.64 30.55 14.32
N LEU A 87 -11.49 29.63 13.36
CA LEU A 87 -12.19 28.34 13.40
C LEU A 87 -11.65 27.46 14.53
N GLY A 88 -10.33 27.52 14.80
CA GLY A 88 -9.72 26.83 15.93
C GLY A 88 -10.22 27.34 17.29
N ALA A 89 -10.36 28.66 17.46
CA ALA A 89 -10.92 29.24 18.67
C ALA A 89 -12.40 28.86 18.88
N LEU A 90 -13.17 28.78 17.79
CA LEU A 90 -14.58 28.41 17.82
C LEU A 90 -14.77 26.94 18.22
N THR A 91 -13.95 26.02 17.69
CA THR A 91 -13.98 24.61 18.10
C THR A 91 -13.52 24.41 19.54
N VAL A 92 -12.49 25.12 20.00
CA VAL A 92 -12.06 25.05 21.41
C VAL A 92 -13.16 25.57 22.34
N GLY A 93 -13.78 26.71 22.02
CA GLY A 93 -14.89 27.25 22.81
C GLY A 93 -16.10 26.32 22.87
N TYR A 94 -16.48 25.73 21.74
CA TYR A 94 -17.55 24.74 21.67
C TYR A 94 -17.25 23.51 22.55
N LEU A 95 -16.04 22.97 22.45
CA LEU A 95 -15.64 21.80 23.24
C LEU A 95 -15.62 22.11 24.74
N CYS A 96 -15.14 23.28 25.15
CA CYS A 96 -15.18 23.70 26.56
C CYS A 96 -16.62 23.85 27.09
N PHE A 97 -17.53 24.40 26.28
CA PHE A 97 -18.95 24.50 26.66
C PHE A 97 -19.63 23.13 26.75
N ALA A 98 -19.33 22.21 25.84
CA ALA A 98 -19.90 20.86 25.84
C ALA A 98 -19.37 19.96 26.98
N LEU A 99 -18.29 20.35 27.65
CA LEU A 99 -17.64 19.59 28.73
C LEU A 99 -18.11 20.03 30.15
N VAL A 100 -18.85 21.14 30.25
CA VAL A 100 -19.53 21.61 31.47
C VAL A 100 -20.96 21.11 31.48
#